data_AF-A0A1D2WT57-F1
#
_entry.id   AF-A0A1D2WT57-F1
#
_cell.length_a   1.000
_cell.length_b   1.000
_cell.length_c   1.000
_cell.angle_alpha   90.00
_cell.angle_beta   90.00
_cell.angle_gamma   90.00
#
_symmetry.space_group_name_H-M   'P 1'
#
loop_
_entity.id
_entity.type
_entity.pdbx_description
1 polymer ?
#
loop_
_entity_poly.entity_id
_entity_poly.type
_entity_poly.pdbx_seq_one_letter_code
_entity_poly.pdbx_strand_id
1 'polypeptide(L)'
;MQRTLASLKREYETESQKTISDSSWYYRFTPELVEFLHQCVIHGMEELAKEPGRKLSKKLETFQDVVIQDSIIVRLHSSLADKFPAARSRTVAAGVKVGVMVSAVANGPRTVALYSEKMARYTQLRWSTIFAENASDLLTVILHRCGIQRTFETIMSVYESQALDPHVNREEFRDEWLE
;
A
#
# COMPACT_ATOMS: atom_id res chain seq x y z
N MET A 1 -53.30 6.10 4.54
CA MET A 1 -52.34 7.05 5.14
C MET A 1 -51.13 6.24 5.62
N GLN A 2 -50.00 6.26 4.92
CA GLN A 2 -48.82 5.46 5.30
C GLN A 2 -48.17 6.06 6.55
N ARG A 3 -48.09 5.28 7.64
CA ARG A 3 -47.32 5.66 8.83
C ARG A 3 -45.83 5.55 8.50
N THR A 4 -45.08 6.62 8.73
CA THR A 4 -43.62 6.60 8.54
C THR A 4 -42.98 5.92 9.75
N LEU A 5 -41.80 5.32 9.59
CA LEU A 5 -41.04 4.73 10.71
C LEU A 5 -40.83 5.72 11.86
N ALA A 6 -40.69 7.01 11.54
CA ALA A 6 -40.57 8.08 12.53
C ALA A 6 -41.87 8.29 13.34
N SER A 7 -43.06 8.16 12.74
CA SER A 7 -44.32 8.29 13.48
C SER A 7 -44.55 7.10 14.42
N LEU A 8 -44.21 5.88 13.97
CA LEU A 8 -44.28 4.67 14.79
C LEU A 8 -43.31 4.72 15.99
N LYS A 9 -42.09 5.22 15.80
CA LYS A 9 -41.10 5.41 16.87
C LYS A 9 -41.63 6.36 17.96
N ARG A 10 -42.19 7.51 17.56
CA ARG A 10 -42.74 8.49 18.50
C ARG A 10 -43.96 7.97 19.27
N GLU A 11 -44.88 7.27 18.60
CA GLU A 11 -46.03 6.63 19.26
C GLU A 11 -45.53 5.63 20.32
N TYR A 12 -44.59 4.76 19.96
CA TYR A 12 -44.04 3.78 20.90
C TYR A 12 -43.33 4.44 22.10
N GLU A 13 -42.50 5.46 21.89
CA GLU A 13 -41.81 6.17 22.98
C GLU A 13 -42.80 6.85 23.93
N THR A 14 -43.90 7.38 23.39
CA THR A 14 -44.96 8.04 24.15
C THR A 14 -45.75 7.02 24.99
N GLU A 15 -46.14 5.89 24.40
CA GLU A 15 -46.93 4.86 25.08
C GLU A 15 -46.12 4.06 26.10
N SER A 16 -44.84 3.79 25.80
CA SER A 16 -43.98 2.96 26.66
C SER A 16 -43.23 3.74 27.73
N GLN A 17 -43.27 5.08 27.72
CA GLN A 17 -42.43 5.97 28.53
C GLN A 17 -40.92 5.65 28.45
N LYS A 18 -40.47 4.97 27.39
CA LYS A 18 -39.08 4.61 27.15
C LYS A 18 -38.55 5.40 25.97
N THR A 19 -37.41 6.05 26.13
CA THR A 19 -36.73 6.74 25.03
C THR A 19 -35.96 5.72 24.19
N ILE A 20 -36.22 5.65 22.89
CA ILE A 20 -35.47 4.84 21.93
C ILE A 20 -34.46 5.78 21.25
N SER A 21 -33.24 5.85 21.78
CA SER A 21 -32.14 6.43 21.02
C SER A 21 -31.71 5.44 19.94
N ASP A 22 -31.51 5.89 18.71
CA ASP A 22 -30.78 5.08 17.75
C ASP A 22 -29.39 4.84 18.34
N SER A 23 -28.94 3.58 18.38
CA SER A 23 -27.64 3.26 18.98
C SER A 23 -26.58 4.14 18.32
N SER A 24 -25.90 4.96 19.12
CA SER A 24 -24.88 5.87 18.59
C SER A 24 -23.89 5.01 17.80
N TRP A 25 -23.58 5.42 16.58
CA TRP A 25 -22.64 4.72 15.71
C TRP A 25 -21.31 4.42 16.42
N TYR A 26 -20.93 5.28 17.37
CA TYR A 26 -19.72 5.15 18.18
C TYR A 26 -19.78 4.01 19.21
N TYR A 27 -20.96 3.65 19.72
CA TYR A 27 -21.12 2.51 20.64
C TYR A 27 -21.18 1.16 19.93
N ARG A 28 -21.20 1.14 18.59
CA ARG A 28 -21.24 -0.10 17.80
C ARG A 28 -19.87 -0.77 17.68
N PHE A 29 -18.78 0.00 17.73
CA PHE A 29 -17.42 -0.53 17.71
C PHE A 29 -16.95 -0.86 19.11
N THR A 30 -17.52 -1.91 19.70
CA THR A 30 -16.98 -2.45 20.95
C THR A 30 -15.55 -2.98 20.72
N PRO A 31 -14.69 -3.04 21.74
CA PRO A 31 -13.36 -3.62 21.60
C PRO A 31 -13.37 -5.01 20.95
N GLU A 32 -14.36 -5.83 21.28
CA GLU A 32 -14.55 -7.18 20.74
C GLU A 32 -14.89 -7.15 19.24
N LEU A 33 -15.76 -6.21 18.80
CA LEU A 33 -16.08 -6.07 17.38
C LEU A 33 -14.87 -5.56 16.59
N VAL A 34 -14.11 -4.62 17.14
CA VAL A 34 -12.88 -4.12 16.49
C VAL A 34 -11.87 -5.26 16.33
N GLU A 35 -11.67 -6.05 17.37
CA GLU A 35 -10.79 -7.22 17.31
C GLU A 35 -11.30 -8.23 16.28
N PHE A 36 -12.59 -8.54 16.26
CA PHE A 36 -13.19 -9.40 15.25
C PHE A 36 -12.94 -8.89 13.83
N LEU A 37 -13.15 -7.59 13.57
CA LEU A 37 -12.91 -6.98 12.26
C LEU A 37 -11.43 -7.05 11.86
N HIS A 38 -10.51 -6.84 12.80
CA HIS A 38 -9.07 -7.06 12.56
C HIS A 38 -8.78 -8.50 12.16
N GLN A 39 -9.33 -9.48 12.87
CA GLN A 39 -9.16 -10.90 12.54
C GLN A 39 -9.74 -11.24 11.16
N CYS A 40 -10.89 -10.67 10.78
CA CYS A 40 -11.44 -10.85 9.43
C CYS A 40 -10.51 -10.30 8.33
N VAL A 41 -9.87 -9.15 8.55
CA VAL A 41 -8.92 -8.58 7.58
C VAL A 41 -7.68 -9.45 7.47
N ILE A 42 -7.11 -9.89 8.60
CA ILE A 42 -5.95 -10.81 8.63
C ILE A 42 -6.29 -12.09 7.88
N HIS A 43 -7.43 -12.71 8.21
CA HIS A 43 -7.88 -13.93 7.55
C HIS A 43 -8.10 -13.73 6.05
N GLY A 44 -8.72 -12.63 5.62
CA GLY A 44 -8.87 -12.30 4.21
C GLY A 44 -7.52 -12.14 3.49
N MET A 45 -6.52 -11.56 4.15
CA MET A 45 -5.16 -11.48 3.62
C MET A 45 -4.49 -12.85 3.51
N GLU A 46 -4.66 -13.72 4.52
CA GLU A 46 -4.14 -15.08 4.50
C GLU A 46 -4.77 -15.92 3.39
N GLU A 47 -6.09 -15.83 3.19
CA GLU A 47 -6.78 -16.50 2.08
C GLU A 47 -6.26 -16.02 0.72
N LEU A 48 -6.06 -14.71 0.54
CA LEU A 48 -5.46 -14.17 -0.69
C LEU A 48 -4.03 -14.69 -0.92
N ALA A 49 -3.26 -14.89 0.16
CA ALA A 49 -1.89 -15.41 0.08
C ALA A 49 -1.82 -16.92 -0.23
N LYS A 50 -2.95 -17.65 -0.19
CA LYS A 50 -3.01 -19.08 -0.57
C LYS A 50 -3.05 -19.30 -2.07
N GLU A 51 -3.30 -18.26 -2.88
CA GLU A 51 -3.25 -18.41 -4.33
C GLU A 51 -1.86 -18.92 -4.74
N PRO A 52 -1.78 -19.98 -5.58
CA PRO A 52 -0.50 -20.50 -6.00
C PRO A 52 0.28 -19.40 -6.70
N GLY A 53 1.47 -19.15 -6.16
CA GLY A 53 2.32 -18.07 -6.61
C GLY A 53 2.59 -18.08 -8.12
N ARG A 54 2.76 -16.90 -8.73
CA ARG A 54 3.10 -16.84 -10.15
C ARG A 54 4.57 -17.18 -10.35
N LYS A 55 4.84 -18.04 -11.33
CA LYS A 55 6.20 -18.18 -11.86
C LYS A 55 6.56 -16.89 -12.59
N LEU A 56 7.67 -16.29 -12.17
CA LEU A 56 8.24 -15.15 -12.88
C LEU A 56 8.66 -15.58 -14.29
N SER A 57 8.60 -14.65 -15.22
CA SER A 57 9.12 -14.88 -16.57
C SER A 57 10.62 -15.10 -16.52
N LYS A 58 11.20 -15.72 -17.57
CA LYS A 58 12.65 -15.97 -17.67
C LYS A 58 13.50 -14.71 -17.45
N LYS A 59 12.98 -13.52 -17.79
CA LYS A 59 13.69 -12.24 -17.56
C LYS A 59 13.75 -11.82 -16.09
N LEU A 60 12.82 -12.30 -15.27
CA LEU A 60 12.66 -11.92 -13.87
C LEU A 60 13.02 -13.07 -12.90
N GLU A 61 13.43 -14.23 -13.42
CA GLU A 61 13.74 -15.42 -12.63
C GLU A 61 14.92 -15.25 -11.66
N THR A 62 15.78 -14.26 -11.92
CA THR A 62 16.92 -13.88 -11.04
C THR A 62 16.49 -13.13 -9.79
N PHE A 63 15.28 -12.53 -9.79
CA PHE A 63 14.76 -11.83 -8.62
C PHE A 63 14.02 -12.82 -7.71
N GLN A 64 14.32 -12.76 -6.41
CA GLN A 64 13.61 -13.56 -5.41
C GLN A 64 12.11 -13.23 -5.41
N ASP A 65 11.75 -11.95 -5.61
CA ASP A 65 10.38 -11.48 -5.69
C ASP A 65 10.30 -10.18 -6.50
N VAL A 66 9.13 -9.90 -7.05
CA VAL A 66 8.78 -8.61 -7.67
C VAL A 66 7.61 -8.05 -6.88
N VAL A 67 7.85 -6.94 -6.18
CA VAL A 67 6.82 -6.29 -5.37
C VAL A 67 6.26 -5.05 -6.07
N ILE A 68 4.94 -4.94 -6.07
CA ILE A 68 4.19 -3.80 -6.61
C ILE A 68 3.67 -2.99 -5.43
N GLN A 69 4.06 -1.72 -5.34
CA GLN A 69 3.53 -0.81 -4.35
C GLN A 69 2.39 0.01 -4.97
N ASP A 70 1.20 -0.13 -4.42
CA ASP A 70 0.05 0.71 -4.76
C ASP A 70 -0.49 1.41 -3.51
N SER A 71 -1.23 2.49 -3.70
CA SER A 71 -1.84 3.23 -2.60
C SER A 71 -3.13 3.90 -3.00
N ILE A 72 -4.16 3.75 -2.16
CA ILE A 72 -5.45 4.42 -2.31
C ILE A 72 -5.67 5.44 -1.18
N ILE A 73 -6.48 6.46 -1.43
CA ILE A 73 -6.94 7.39 -0.39
C ILE A 73 -8.38 7.02 -0.04
N VAL A 74 -8.61 6.68 1.23
CA VAL A 74 -9.93 6.44 1.79
C VAL A 74 -10.38 7.70 2.52
N ARG A 75 -11.52 8.26 2.09
CA ARG A 75 -12.11 9.43 2.73
C ARG A 75 -12.80 9.02 4.02
N LEU A 76 -12.52 9.77 5.08
CA LEU A 76 -13.08 9.55 6.41
C LEU A 76 -14.03 10.70 6.78
N HIS A 77 -14.85 10.46 7.80
CA HIS A 77 -15.72 11.49 8.35
C HIS A 77 -14.92 12.65 8.94
N SER A 78 -15.43 13.89 8.82
CA SER A 78 -14.74 15.12 9.21
C SER A 78 -14.37 15.18 10.70
N SER A 79 -15.08 14.46 11.57
CA SER A 79 -14.74 14.34 13.00
C SER A 79 -13.37 13.69 13.26
N LEU A 80 -12.78 13.02 12.27
CA LEU A 80 -11.44 12.45 12.35
C LEU A 80 -10.35 13.35 11.76
N ALA A 81 -10.69 14.58 11.33
CA ALA A 81 -9.74 15.46 10.64
C ALA A 81 -8.55 15.87 11.52
N ASP A 82 -8.71 15.91 12.84
CA ASP A 82 -7.62 16.22 13.77
C ASP A 82 -6.53 15.13 13.76
N LYS A 83 -6.92 13.86 13.62
CA LYS A 83 -6.01 12.71 13.58
C LYS A 83 -5.54 12.38 12.17
N PHE A 84 -6.43 12.51 11.19
CA PHE A 84 -6.20 12.12 9.80
C PHE A 84 -6.54 13.25 8.84
N PRO A 85 -5.79 14.37 8.87
CA PRO A 85 -6.12 15.53 8.08
C PRO A 85 -5.95 15.25 6.59
N ALA A 86 -6.96 15.62 5.79
CA ALA A 86 -6.89 15.51 4.35
C ALA A 86 -5.77 16.37 3.74
N ALA A 87 -5.18 15.91 2.64
CA ALA A 87 -4.24 16.69 1.87
C ALA A 87 -5.00 17.54 0.84
N ARG A 88 -4.61 18.82 0.71
CA ARG A 88 -5.15 19.75 -0.31
C ARG A 88 -6.69 19.89 -0.29
N SER A 89 -7.30 19.93 0.90
CA SER A 89 -8.73 20.21 1.05
C SER A 89 -8.98 21.71 1.33
N ARG A 90 -10.01 22.28 0.71
CA ARG A 90 -10.51 23.65 1.01
C ARG A 90 -11.45 23.68 2.22
N THR A 91 -11.92 22.51 2.68
CA THR A 91 -12.82 22.34 3.82
C THR A 91 -12.22 21.39 4.85
N VAL A 92 -12.75 21.36 6.08
CA VAL A 92 -12.34 20.37 7.10
C VAL A 92 -12.72 18.98 6.60
N ALA A 93 -11.72 18.20 6.20
CA ALA A 93 -11.88 16.87 5.66
C ALA A 93 -10.83 15.93 6.26
N ALA A 94 -11.21 14.65 6.38
CA ALA A 94 -10.35 13.61 6.89
C ALA A 94 -10.09 12.55 5.82
N GLY A 95 -8.89 11.96 5.84
CA GLY A 95 -8.54 10.89 4.92
C GLY A 95 -7.28 10.14 5.35
N VAL A 96 -7.27 8.86 5.02
CA VAL A 96 -6.15 7.95 5.26
C VAL A 96 -5.67 7.42 3.92
N LYS A 97 -4.35 7.34 3.78
CA LYS A 97 -3.73 6.67 2.66
C LYS A 97 -3.45 5.23 3.07
N VAL A 98 -4.05 4.28 2.37
CA VAL A 98 -3.80 2.86 2.53
C VAL A 98 -2.78 2.46 1.47
N GLY A 99 -1.56 2.14 1.89
CA GLY A 99 -0.52 1.60 1.01
C GLY A 99 -0.52 0.09 1.10
N VAL A 100 -0.47 -0.58 -0.05
CA VAL A 100 -0.34 -2.03 -0.17
C VAL A 100 0.88 -2.34 -1.00
N MET A 101 1.71 -3.27 -0.51
CA MET A 101 2.78 -3.89 -1.27
C MET A 101 2.33 -5.31 -1.61
N VAL A 102 2.21 -5.62 -2.90
CA VAL A 102 1.76 -6.91 -3.42
C VAL A 102 2.96 -7.65 -4.00
N SER A 103 3.17 -8.89 -3.59
CA SER A 103 4.17 -9.78 -4.19
C SER A 103 3.59 -10.41 -5.46
N ALA A 104 4.28 -10.25 -6.58
CA ALA A 104 3.92 -10.93 -7.82
C ALA A 104 4.21 -12.43 -7.74
N VAL A 105 5.26 -12.83 -7.00
CA VAL A 105 5.57 -14.25 -6.80
C VAL A 105 4.56 -14.92 -5.90
N ALA A 106 4.19 -14.33 -4.77
CA ALA A 106 3.17 -14.89 -3.87
C ALA A 106 1.74 -14.61 -4.35
N ASN A 107 1.57 -13.80 -5.41
CA ASN A 107 0.27 -13.37 -5.95
C ASN A 107 -0.66 -12.79 -4.87
N GLY A 108 -0.11 -12.03 -3.91
CA GLY A 108 -0.85 -11.58 -2.74
C GLY A 108 -0.18 -10.42 -2.00
N PRO A 109 -0.90 -9.76 -1.06
CA PRO A 109 -0.36 -8.64 -0.30
C PRO A 109 0.76 -9.11 0.63
N ARG A 110 1.95 -8.54 0.46
CA ARG A 110 3.11 -8.77 1.33
C ARG A 110 3.10 -7.84 2.54
N THR A 111 2.58 -6.62 2.40
CA THR A 111 2.46 -5.66 3.50
C THR A 111 1.33 -4.68 3.23
N VAL A 112 0.54 -4.35 4.25
CA VAL A 112 -0.45 -3.27 4.22
C VAL A 112 -0.08 -2.27 5.31
N ALA A 113 -0.06 -0.98 4.97
CA ALA A 113 0.29 0.08 5.91
C ALA A 113 -0.64 1.27 5.75
N LEU A 114 -0.98 1.88 6.89
CA LEU A 114 -1.78 3.09 6.95
C LEU A 114 -0.87 4.29 7.13
N TYR A 115 -1.07 5.30 6.29
CA TYR A 115 -0.33 6.54 6.31
C TYR A 115 -1.30 7.72 6.41
N SER A 116 -0.83 8.83 6.99
CA SER A 116 -1.52 10.10 6.84
C SER A 116 -1.64 10.45 5.36
N GLU A 117 -2.80 10.98 4.93
CA GLU A 117 -2.98 11.41 3.53
C GLU A 117 -1.92 12.41 3.08
N LYS A 118 -1.46 13.27 4.00
CA LYS A 118 -0.42 14.27 3.78
C LYS A 118 0.98 13.70 3.54
N MET A 119 1.21 12.41 3.84
CA MET A 119 2.50 11.80 3.59
C MET A 119 2.83 11.88 2.09
N ALA A 120 3.94 12.55 1.77
CA ALA A 120 4.37 12.75 0.39
C ALA A 120 4.58 11.39 -0.29
N ARG A 121 4.05 11.24 -1.51
CA ARG A 121 4.39 10.08 -2.34
C ARG A 121 5.80 10.31 -2.87
N TYR A 122 6.70 9.36 -2.64
CA TYR A 122 7.99 9.39 -3.33
C TYR A 122 7.73 9.24 -4.82
N THR A 123 8.13 10.25 -5.60
CA THR A 123 8.08 10.17 -7.06
C THR A 123 9.09 9.15 -7.55
N GLN A 124 8.89 8.63 -8.76
CA GLN A 124 9.87 7.75 -9.40
C GLN A 124 11.27 8.37 -9.41
N LEU A 125 11.36 9.69 -9.66
CA LEU A 125 12.63 10.43 -9.59
C LEU A 125 13.25 10.43 -8.19
N ARG A 126 12.44 10.66 -7.13
CA ARG A 126 12.98 10.58 -5.76
C ARG A 126 13.44 9.18 -5.41
N TRP A 127 12.70 8.15 -5.83
CA TRP A 127 13.11 6.76 -5.67
C TRP A 127 14.42 6.46 -6.37
N SER A 128 14.59 6.92 -7.62
CA SER A 128 15.83 6.71 -8.36
C SER A 128 17.03 7.42 -7.70
N THR A 129 16.83 8.64 -7.20
CA THR A 129 17.87 9.36 -6.46
C THR A 129 18.28 8.63 -5.20
N ILE A 130 17.31 8.25 -4.35
CA ILE A 130 17.58 7.49 -3.11
C ILE A 130 18.29 6.17 -3.44
N PHE A 131 17.83 5.43 -4.45
CA PHE A 131 18.46 4.19 -4.85
C PHE A 131 19.90 4.40 -5.30
N ALA A 132 20.17 5.40 -6.15
CA ALA A 132 21.51 5.70 -6.63
C ALA A 132 22.46 6.11 -5.48
N GLU A 133 21.98 6.94 -4.57
CA GLU A 133 22.73 7.38 -3.38
C GLU A 133 23.08 6.21 -2.46
N ASN A 134 22.18 5.23 -2.31
CA ASN A 134 22.37 4.06 -1.44
C ASN A 134 22.92 2.83 -2.17
N ALA A 135 23.19 2.91 -3.49
CA ALA A 135 23.58 1.77 -4.31
C ALA A 135 24.88 1.11 -3.82
N SER A 136 25.83 1.92 -3.32
CA SER A 136 27.10 1.39 -2.81
C SER A 136 26.92 0.58 -1.52
N ASP A 137 26.05 1.00 -0.63
CA ASP A 137 25.76 0.29 0.62
C ASP A 137 24.99 -0.99 0.33
N LEU A 138 24.00 -0.92 -0.57
CA LEU A 138 23.26 -2.10 -1.04
C LEU A 138 24.21 -3.12 -1.66
N LEU A 139 25.13 -2.69 -2.53
CA LEU A 139 26.15 -3.56 -3.12
C LEU A 139 27.03 -4.22 -2.05
N THR A 140 27.41 -3.47 -1.01
CA THR A 140 28.20 -4.01 0.11
C THR A 140 27.47 -5.13 0.83
N VAL A 141 26.19 -4.93 1.14
CA VAL A 141 25.35 -5.94 1.82
C VAL A 141 25.19 -7.19 0.95
N ILE A 142 25.00 -7.03 -0.35
CA ILE A 142 24.87 -8.14 -1.32
C ILE A 142 26.17 -8.94 -1.38
N LEU A 143 27.31 -8.28 -1.61
CA LEU A 143 28.62 -8.94 -1.69
C LEU A 143 28.93 -9.72 -0.41
N HIS A 144 28.67 -9.12 0.75
CA HIS A 144 28.83 -9.80 2.04
C HIS A 144 27.96 -11.05 2.16
N ARG A 145 26.68 -10.99 1.75
CA ARG A 145 25.77 -12.14 1.70
C ARG A 145 26.25 -13.25 0.76
N CYS A 146 26.92 -12.89 -0.33
CA CYS A 146 27.51 -13.82 -1.28
C CYS A 146 28.87 -14.39 -0.81
N GLY A 147 29.39 -13.98 0.35
CA GLY A 147 30.71 -14.38 0.83
C GLY A 147 31.86 -13.74 0.05
N ILE A 148 31.58 -12.67 -0.71
CA ILE A 148 32.55 -11.97 -1.54
C ILE A 148 33.05 -10.75 -0.74
N GLN A 149 34.36 -10.67 -0.53
CA GLN A 149 34.94 -9.47 0.07
C GLN A 149 34.92 -8.31 -0.92
N ARG A 150 34.48 -7.13 -0.45
CA ARG A 150 34.49 -5.90 -1.25
C ARG A 150 35.92 -5.35 -1.37
N THR A 151 36.73 -6.00 -2.21
CA THR A 151 38.08 -5.54 -2.58
C THR A 151 38.04 -4.68 -3.84
N PHE A 152 39.15 -3.99 -4.14
CA PHE A 152 39.29 -3.20 -5.36
C PHE A 152 39.04 -4.04 -6.61
N GLU A 153 39.56 -5.26 -6.65
CA GLU A 153 39.42 -6.19 -7.77
C GLU A 153 37.96 -6.62 -7.97
N THR A 154 37.23 -6.84 -6.87
CA THR A 154 35.81 -7.20 -6.93
C THR A 154 34.97 -6.05 -7.47
N ILE A 155 35.25 -4.82 -7.00
CA ILE A 155 34.59 -3.62 -7.51
C ILE A 155 34.91 -3.43 -9.00
N MET A 156 36.18 -3.56 -9.38
CA MET A 156 36.62 -3.41 -10.76
C MET A 156 35.96 -4.46 -11.67
N SER A 157 35.88 -5.71 -11.23
CA SER A 157 35.17 -6.78 -11.94
C SER A 157 33.67 -6.47 -12.11
N VAL A 158 33.01 -5.86 -11.12
CA VAL A 158 31.62 -5.40 -11.27
C VAL A 158 31.53 -4.29 -12.33
N TYR A 159 32.42 -3.30 -12.32
CA TYR A 159 32.46 -2.24 -13.34
C TYR A 159 32.80 -2.77 -14.74
N GLU A 160 33.68 -3.75 -14.85
CA GLU A 160 34.01 -4.43 -16.11
C GLU A 160 32.84 -5.30 -16.60
N SER A 161 32.07 -5.88 -15.67
CA SER A 161 30.85 -6.67 -15.97
C SER A 161 29.64 -5.81 -16.31
N GLN A 162 29.64 -4.54 -15.90
CA GLN A 162 28.75 -3.53 -16.48
C GLN A 162 29.23 -3.35 -17.91
N ALA A 163 28.67 -4.16 -18.79
CA ALA A 163 28.90 -4.07 -20.22
C ALA A 163 28.87 -2.59 -20.62
N LEU A 164 29.96 -2.11 -21.23
CA LEU A 164 29.95 -0.90 -22.04
C LEU A 164 28.63 -0.89 -22.79
N ASP A 165 27.73 0.05 -22.46
CA ASP A 165 26.35 -0.01 -22.88
C ASP A 165 26.29 -0.19 -24.41
N PRO A 166 25.86 -1.36 -24.93
CA PRO A 166 25.77 -1.56 -26.36
C PRO A 166 24.67 -0.67 -26.99
N HIS A 167 23.84 -0.03 -26.16
CA HIS A 167 22.65 0.75 -26.54
C HIS A 167 22.91 2.25 -26.77
N VAL A 168 24.16 2.71 -26.84
CA VAL A 168 24.46 4.10 -27.25
C VAL A 168 23.83 4.45 -28.62
N ASN A 169 23.46 3.45 -29.44
CA ASN A 169 22.86 3.62 -30.77
C ASN A 169 21.58 2.80 -31.04
N ARG A 170 20.71 2.50 -30.05
CA ARG A 170 19.46 1.76 -30.33
C ARG A 170 18.26 2.72 -30.44
N GLU A 171 17.44 2.55 -31.47
CA GLU A 171 16.16 3.26 -31.62
C GLU A 171 15.24 2.95 -30.42
N GLU A 172 14.55 4.00 -29.95
CA GLU A 172 13.73 3.93 -28.74
C GLU A 172 12.50 3.05 -28.98
N PHE A 173 12.07 2.33 -27.95
CA PHE A 173 10.88 1.46 -27.97
C PHE A 173 9.58 2.16 -28.43
N ARG A 174 9.56 3.50 -28.42
CA ARG A 174 8.43 4.34 -28.82
C ARG A 174 8.51 4.86 -30.26
N ASP A 175 9.62 4.65 -30.96
CA ASP A 175 9.82 5.19 -32.30
C ASP A 175 8.83 4.59 -33.32
N GLU A 176 8.44 3.31 -33.14
CA GLU A 176 7.43 2.63 -33.98
C GLU A 176 5.97 3.05 -33.71
N TRP A 177 5.70 3.89 -32.69
CA TRP A 177 4.33 4.25 -32.28
C TRP A 177 3.86 5.59 -32.86
N LEU A 178 4.68 6.25 -33.67
CA LEU A 178 4.44 7.60 -34.22
C LEU A 178 4.20 7.64 -35.75
N GLU A 179 3.86 6.51 -36.37
CA GLU A 179 3.28 6.48 -37.73
C GLU A 179 1.75 6.47 -37.72
#